data_AF-A0A2I0IBH2-F1
#
_entry.id   AF-A0A2I0IBH2-F1
#
_cell.length_a   1.000
_cell.length_b   1.000
_cell.length_c   1.000
_cell.angle_alpha   90.00
_cell.angle_beta   90.00
_cell.angle_gamma   90.00
#
_symmetry.space_group_name_H-M   'P 1'
#
loop_
_entity.id
_entity.type
_entity.pdbx_description
1 polymer ?
#
loop_
_entity_poly.entity_id
_entity_poly.type
_entity_poly.pdbx_seq_one_letter_code
_entity_poly.pdbx_strand_id
1 'polypeptide(L)'
;MAPLTSVILGSVLVYLIYAEKHGVQVIGHLKKGLNPLTVTELAFGSPHLSTAIKTGIITGVISLAEGIAVGRSPFSRTAVNFNAGCKSAVSNIIMATAVMITLLFLTPLFHYTPFVVLSSIIIVAMLGLIDYKAAFHLWKLDKFDFVVCICSYIGVVFGSIEIGLVVAVTMSLLRVLISVARPRTTALGNIPNSMVYRSIDEYPNATKVPGVLILQINGSIYFANANYLRERITRWIYEEVEDKLKATLQYVILDMSAVGNIDTSGIRMLQEIKKNSDRMGLKTWCTESKSRSYLDGAVLSRKEKRGSHLVDQAHLEREEGSDNPMVRAVALNELG
;
A
#
# COMPACT_ATOMS: atom_id res chain seq x y z
N MET A 1 12.54 34.08 10.01
CA MET A 1 12.71 35.53 9.89
C MET A 1 11.76 36.15 8.86
N ALA A 2 11.66 35.62 7.64
CA ALA A 2 10.85 36.21 6.55
C ALA A 2 9.37 36.53 6.89
N PRO A 3 8.57 35.67 7.56
CA PRO A 3 7.16 35.99 7.83
C PRO A 3 6.97 37.17 8.79
N LEU A 4 7.79 37.23 9.86
CA LEU A 4 7.71 38.30 10.86
C LEU A 4 8.11 39.65 10.27
N THR A 5 9.20 39.68 9.47
CA THR A 5 9.65 40.90 8.79
C THR A 5 8.62 41.39 7.77
N SER A 6 7.96 40.48 7.04
CA SER A 6 6.90 40.85 6.10
C SER A 6 5.69 41.46 6.81
N VAL A 7 5.31 40.93 7.98
CA VAL A 7 4.23 41.52 8.79
C VAL A 7 4.62 42.90 9.29
N ILE A 8 5.81 43.07 9.87
CA ILE A 8 6.27 44.36 10.40
C ILE A 8 6.36 45.41 9.27
N LEU A 9 7.04 45.10 8.17
CA LEU A 9 7.17 46.02 7.03
C LEU A 9 5.82 46.34 6.40
N GLY A 10 4.95 45.34 6.24
CA GLY A 10 3.61 45.51 5.71
C GLY A 10 2.77 46.45 6.57
N SER A 11 2.76 46.26 7.89
CA SER A 11 2.02 47.11 8.83
C SER A 11 2.56 48.53 8.87
N VAL A 12 3.90 48.71 8.85
CA VAL A 12 4.53 50.04 8.79
C VAL A 12 4.18 50.76 7.49
N LEU A 13 4.24 50.08 6.35
CA LEU A 13 3.92 50.67 5.05
C LEU A 13 2.44 51.07 4.95
N VAL A 14 1.53 50.20 5.42
CA VAL A 14 0.09 50.50 5.50
C VAL A 14 -0.18 51.72 6.38
N TYR A 15 0.50 51.82 7.52
CA TYR A 15 0.40 52.95 8.43
C TYR A 15 0.89 54.26 7.80
N LEU A 16 2.08 54.24 7.17
CA LEU A 16 2.70 55.45 6.58
C LEU A 16 1.91 55.99 5.39
N ILE A 17 1.34 55.11 4.56
CA ILE A 17 0.63 55.50 3.33
C ILE A 17 -0.86 55.76 3.59
N TYR A 18 -1.36 55.50 4.82
CA TYR A 18 -2.80 55.45 5.11
C TYR A 18 -3.53 54.57 4.08
N ALA A 19 -3.00 53.38 3.84
CA ALA A 19 -3.46 52.49 2.78
C ALA A 19 -4.92 52.04 2.96
N GLU A 20 -5.46 52.13 4.18
CA GLU A 20 -6.89 51.95 4.47
C GLU A 20 -7.77 52.90 3.63
N LYS A 21 -7.34 54.15 3.40
CA LYS A 21 -8.05 55.12 2.54
C LYS A 21 -8.00 54.77 1.05
N HIS A 22 -7.06 53.91 0.66
CA HIS A 22 -6.86 53.44 -0.70
C HIS A 22 -7.52 52.07 -0.94
N GLY A 23 -8.35 51.58 -0.01
CA GLY A 23 -9.11 50.34 -0.15
C GLY A 23 -8.34 49.07 0.24
N VAL A 24 -7.16 49.19 0.86
CA VAL A 24 -6.42 48.03 1.36
C VAL A 24 -7.10 47.49 2.61
N GLN A 25 -7.53 46.22 2.57
CA GLN A 25 -8.15 45.56 3.71
C GLN A 25 -7.09 45.16 4.75
N VAL A 26 -7.33 45.60 5.99
CA VAL A 26 -6.49 45.32 7.16
C VAL A 26 -7.28 44.53 8.22
N ILE A 27 -6.57 43.94 9.18
CA ILE A 27 -7.19 43.18 10.28
C ILE A 27 -8.16 44.04 11.11
N GLY A 28 -7.79 45.30 11.39
CA GLY A 28 -8.58 46.20 12.23
C GLY A 28 -8.49 45.88 13.72
N HIS A 29 -9.51 46.27 14.48
CA HIS A 29 -9.46 46.22 15.94
C HIS A 29 -9.61 44.79 16.50
N LEU A 30 -8.58 44.31 17.19
CA LEU A 30 -8.58 43.04 17.89
C LEU A 30 -8.87 43.25 19.39
N LYS A 31 -9.74 42.41 19.98
CA LYS A 31 -10.03 42.45 21.42
C LYS A 31 -8.76 42.11 22.20
N LYS A 32 -8.28 43.07 23.00
CA LYS A 32 -7.09 42.90 23.85
C LYS A 32 -7.44 42.04 25.07
N GLY A 33 -6.48 41.26 25.52
CA GLY A 33 -6.58 40.48 26.77
C GLY A 33 -6.99 39.03 26.55
N LEU A 34 -7.12 38.31 27.66
CA LEU A 34 -7.58 36.93 27.65
C LEU A 34 -9.08 36.87 27.39
N ASN A 35 -9.52 35.82 26.69
CA ASN A 35 -10.95 35.54 26.59
C ASN A 35 -11.49 35.25 28.01
N PRO A 36 -12.61 35.85 28.44
CA PRO A 36 -13.16 35.60 29.77
C PRO A 36 -13.47 34.11 29.94
N LEU A 37 -13.28 33.59 31.16
CA LEU A 37 -13.55 32.19 31.48
C LEU A 37 -15.05 31.90 31.33
N THR A 38 -15.42 31.06 30.36
CA THR A 38 -16.80 30.68 30.05
C THR A 38 -17.39 29.67 31.05
N VAL A 39 -16.73 29.43 32.20
CA VAL A 39 -17.12 28.39 33.18
C VAL A 39 -18.52 28.62 33.76
N THR A 40 -18.95 29.88 33.82
CA THR A 40 -20.27 30.29 34.29
C THR A 40 -21.38 30.15 33.24
N GLU A 41 -21.05 29.93 31.96
CA GLU A 41 -22.03 29.72 30.89
C GLU A 41 -22.24 28.22 30.56
N LEU A 42 -21.65 27.29 31.32
CA LEU A 42 -21.91 25.86 31.14
C LEU A 42 -23.34 25.49 31.53
N ALA A 43 -24.21 25.44 30.53
CA ALA A 43 -25.60 25.01 30.68
C ALA A 43 -25.70 23.47 30.65
N PHE A 44 -25.59 22.83 31.81
CA PHE A 44 -25.79 21.38 31.97
C PHE A 44 -27.26 20.93 31.89
N GLY A 45 -28.21 21.85 31.72
CA GLY A 45 -29.65 21.55 31.65
C GLY A 45 -30.23 21.47 30.24
N SER A 46 -29.42 21.63 29.18
CA SER A 46 -29.97 21.71 27.82
C SER A 46 -30.42 20.34 27.28
N PRO A 47 -31.53 20.26 26.52
CA PRO A 47 -31.97 19.03 25.87
C PRO A 47 -30.94 18.48 24.86
N HIS A 48 -29.97 19.31 24.45
CA HIS A 48 -28.88 18.93 23.54
C HIS A 48 -27.59 18.52 24.27
N LEU A 49 -27.53 18.57 25.61
CA LEU A 49 -26.31 18.24 26.37
C LEU A 49 -25.84 16.81 26.09
N SER A 50 -26.77 15.85 26.09
CA SER A 50 -26.44 14.44 25.81
C SER A 50 -25.85 14.28 24.40
N THR A 51 -26.43 14.97 23.41
CA THR A 51 -25.91 15.01 22.05
C THR A 51 -24.52 15.66 22.00
N ALA A 52 -24.32 16.78 22.70
CA ALA A 52 -23.04 17.48 22.74
C ALA A 52 -21.93 16.64 23.40
N ILE A 53 -22.22 15.95 24.50
CA ILE A 53 -21.29 15.04 25.17
C ILE A 53 -20.97 13.86 24.26
N LYS A 54 -21.98 13.25 23.63
CA LYS A 54 -21.79 12.13 22.70
C LYS A 54 -20.94 12.54 21.49
N THR A 55 -21.22 13.70 20.90
CA THR A 55 -20.40 14.27 19.82
C THR A 55 -19.00 14.60 20.32
N GLY A 56 -18.84 15.18 21.51
CA GLY A 56 -17.53 15.49 22.10
C GLY A 56 -16.66 14.24 22.33
N ILE A 57 -17.25 13.15 22.82
CA ILE A 57 -16.55 11.87 22.97
C ILE A 57 -16.18 11.28 21.61
N ILE A 58 -17.11 11.27 20.65
CA ILE A 58 -16.86 10.76 19.30
C ILE A 58 -15.75 11.57 18.62
N THR A 59 -15.86 12.89 18.60
CA THR A 59 -14.84 13.79 18.05
C THR A 59 -13.52 13.69 18.80
N GLY A 60 -13.53 13.45 20.11
CA GLY A 60 -12.32 13.22 20.90
C GLY A 60 -11.61 11.91 20.53
N VAL A 61 -12.35 10.82 20.36
CA VAL A 61 -11.81 9.53 19.92
C VAL A 61 -11.33 9.61 18.47
N ILE A 62 -12.10 10.24 17.57
CA ILE A 62 -11.70 10.51 16.19
C ILE A 62 -10.44 11.37 16.18
N SER A 63 -10.39 12.46 16.96
CA SER A 63 -9.21 13.33 17.05
C SER A 63 -8.02 12.66 17.74
N LEU A 64 -8.21 11.58 18.51
CA LEU A 64 -7.10 10.79 19.06
C LEU A 64 -6.55 9.83 17.99
N ALA A 65 -7.44 9.19 17.23
CA ALA A 65 -7.09 8.30 16.13
C ALA A 65 -6.48 9.06 14.95
N GLU A 66 -7.12 10.15 14.54
CA GLU A 66 -6.64 11.11 13.55
C GLU A 66 -5.62 12.08 14.12
N GLY A 67 -5.45 12.24 15.44
CA GLY A 67 -4.41 13.08 16.04
C GLY A 67 -3.00 12.63 15.66
N ILE A 68 -2.86 11.35 15.34
CA ILE A 68 -1.67 10.77 14.71
C ILE A 68 -1.51 11.27 13.25
N ALA A 69 -2.61 11.54 12.54
CA ALA A 69 -2.66 12.02 11.16
C ALA A 69 -2.74 13.57 11.01
N VAL A 70 -3.27 14.30 12.00
CA VAL A 70 -3.46 15.77 12.08
C VAL A 70 -2.16 16.50 12.46
N GLY A 71 -1.02 15.80 12.37
CA GLY A 71 0.32 16.39 12.40
C GLY A 71 0.58 17.47 11.33
N ARG A 72 -0.41 17.78 10.46
CA ARG A 72 -0.30 18.86 9.47
C ARG A 72 -0.15 20.27 10.04
N SER A 73 -0.74 20.58 11.20
CA SER A 73 -0.61 21.91 11.81
C SER A 73 0.72 22.15 12.56
N PRO A 74 1.37 21.17 13.22
CA PRO A 74 2.68 21.38 13.82
C PRO A 74 3.83 21.46 12.81
N PHE A 75 3.78 20.91 11.58
CA PHE A 75 4.97 20.86 10.69
C PHE A 75 5.73 22.18 10.58
N SER A 76 5.03 23.30 10.39
CA SER A 76 5.68 24.61 10.31
C SER A 76 6.37 25.00 11.63
N ARG A 77 5.73 24.75 12.78
CA ARG A 77 6.26 25.10 14.11
C ARG A 77 7.36 24.15 14.56
N THR A 78 7.19 22.84 14.36
CA THR A 78 8.17 21.82 14.74
C THR A 78 9.39 21.85 13.82
N ALA A 79 9.24 22.09 12.51
CA ALA A 79 10.38 22.25 11.61
C ALA A 79 11.23 23.48 11.97
N VAL A 80 10.60 24.60 12.30
CA VAL A 80 11.32 25.79 12.78
C VAL A 80 12.01 25.52 14.13
N ASN A 81 11.34 24.82 15.05
CA ASN A 81 11.90 24.45 16.35
C ASN A 81 13.11 23.50 16.22
N PHE A 82 13.02 22.53 15.31
CA PHE A 82 14.10 21.61 14.99
C PHE A 82 15.28 22.33 14.33
N ASN A 83 15.01 23.19 13.35
CA ASN A 83 16.04 23.98 12.67
C ASN A 83 16.71 25.03 13.59
N ALA A 84 16.01 25.47 14.64
CA ALA A 84 16.57 26.30 15.71
C ALA A 84 17.44 25.52 16.72
N GLY A 85 17.56 24.19 16.57
CA GLY A 85 18.39 23.34 17.43
C GLY A 85 17.76 23.01 18.79
N CYS A 86 16.45 23.19 18.96
CA CYS A 86 15.78 22.91 20.23
C CYS A 86 15.72 21.40 20.52
N LYS A 87 16.12 21.01 21.74
CA LYS A 87 16.22 19.60 22.17
C LYS A 87 15.22 19.20 23.25
N SER A 88 14.39 20.13 23.73
CA SER A 88 13.46 19.89 24.85
C SER A 88 12.07 20.47 24.60
N ALA A 89 11.06 19.92 25.28
CA ALA A 89 9.68 20.40 25.24
C ALA A 89 9.50 21.80 25.86
N VAL A 90 10.51 22.32 26.56
CA VAL A 90 10.52 23.69 27.13
C VAL A 90 10.31 24.74 26.04
N SER A 91 10.74 24.47 24.80
CA SER A 91 10.48 25.36 23.67
C SER A 91 8.99 25.63 23.42
N ASN A 92 8.12 24.63 23.63
CA ASN A 92 6.68 24.81 23.49
C ASN A 92 6.11 25.72 24.59
N ILE A 93 6.67 25.66 25.80
CA ILE A 93 6.30 26.55 26.91
C ILE A 93 6.71 27.99 26.55
N ILE A 94 7.94 28.19 26.10
CA ILE A 94 8.46 29.51 25.68
C ILE A 94 7.59 30.09 24.54
N MET A 95 7.24 29.27 23.55
CA MET A 95 6.35 29.67 22.46
C MET A 95 4.97 30.08 22.97
N ALA A 96 4.38 29.31 23.90
CA ALA A 96 3.09 29.64 24.50
C ALA A 96 3.15 30.96 25.30
N THR A 97 4.22 31.17 26.08
CA THR A 97 4.45 32.42 26.81
C THR A 97 4.65 33.60 25.87
N ALA A 98 5.38 33.44 24.77
CA ALA A 98 5.56 34.48 23.77
C ALA A 98 4.24 34.87 23.09
N VAL A 99 3.39 33.88 22.76
CA VAL A 99 2.03 34.13 22.24
C VAL A 99 1.17 34.85 23.27
N MET A 100 1.23 34.45 24.55
CA MET A 100 0.52 35.11 25.64
C MET A 100 0.89 36.60 25.75
N ILE A 101 2.19 36.92 25.76
CA ILE A 101 2.69 38.31 25.77
C ILE A 101 2.22 39.07 24.54
N THR A 102 2.23 38.42 23.37
CA THR A 102 1.79 39.02 22.10
C THR A 102 0.32 39.44 22.17
N LEU A 103 -0.56 38.58 22.70
CA LEU A 103 -1.99 38.88 22.86
C LEU A 103 -2.28 39.95 23.93
N LEU A 104 -1.44 40.03 24.97
CA LEU A 104 -1.60 41.00 26.04
C LEU A 104 -1.10 42.39 25.68
N PHE A 105 -0.01 42.52 24.91
CA PHE A 105 0.66 43.80 24.70
C PHE A 105 0.75 44.22 23.23
N LEU A 106 0.96 43.28 22.31
CA LEU A 106 1.25 43.57 20.90
C LEU A 106 -0.01 43.54 20.00
N THR A 107 -1.17 43.18 20.52
CA THR A 107 -2.46 43.19 19.79
C THR A 107 -2.73 44.49 19.01
N PRO A 108 -2.46 45.71 19.55
CA PRO A 108 -2.64 46.95 18.79
C PRO A 108 -1.74 47.07 17.56
N LEU A 109 -0.55 46.44 17.57
CA LEU A 109 0.40 46.48 16.46
C LEU A 109 -0.15 45.75 15.22
N PHE A 110 -1.03 44.77 15.42
CA PHE A 110 -1.62 44.00 14.33
C PHE A 110 -2.75 44.74 13.59
N HIS A 111 -3.25 45.86 14.13
CA HIS A 111 -4.36 46.61 13.54
C HIS A 111 -4.13 46.94 12.05
N TYR A 112 -2.93 47.42 11.74
CA TYR A 112 -2.52 47.84 10.39
C TYR A 112 -2.00 46.70 9.51
N THR A 113 -2.07 45.45 9.96
CA THR A 113 -1.58 44.33 9.15
C THR A 113 -2.51 44.09 7.97
N PRO A 114 -2.03 44.14 6.72
CA PRO A 114 -2.87 43.92 5.55
C PRO A 114 -3.11 42.42 5.32
N PHE A 115 -4.32 42.06 4.88
CA PHE A 115 -4.64 40.67 4.51
C PHE A 115 -3.75 40.15 3.37
N VAL A 116 -3.25 41.04 2.51
CA VAL A 116 -2.35 40.68 1.40
C VAL A 116 -1.05 40.03 1.90
N VAL A 117 -0.49 40.54 3.01
CA VAL A 117 0.73 39.96 3.60
C VAL A 117 0.45 38.60 4.22
N LEU A 118 -0.69 38.45 4.89
CA LEU A 118 -1.14 37.16 5.42
C LEU A 118 -1.33 36.12 4.30
N SER A 119 -2.01 36.50 3.22
CA SER A 119 -2.20 35.65 2.04
C SER A 119 -0.87 35.23 1.41
N SER A 120 0.08 36.16 1.29
CA SER A 120 1.43 35.88 0.78
C SER A 120 2.16 34.84 1.64
N ILE A 121 2.09 34.98 2.98
CA ILE A 121 2.70 34.03 3.92
C ILE A 121 2.08 32.63 3.75
N ILE A 122 0.75 32.55 3.62
CA ILE A 122 0.05 31.28 3.42
C ILE A 122 0.46 30.63 2.09
N ILE A 123 0.47 31.38 0.98
CA ILE A 123 0.85 30.87 -0.35
C ILE A 123 2.28 30.32 -0.33
N VAL A 124 3.24 31.08 0.19
CA VAL A 124 4.64 30.65 0.28
C VAL A 124 4.78 29.41 1.16
N ALA A 125 4.05 29.34 2.28
CA ALA A 125 4.05 28.16 3.14
C ALA A 125 3.46 26.92 2.46
N MET A 126 2.37 27.07 1.70
CA MET A 126 1.74 25.96 0.97
C MET A 126 2.61 25.47 -0.18
N LEU A 127 3.25 26.38 -0.93
CA LEU A 127 4.19 25.99 -2.00
C LEU A 127 5.37 25.18 -1.45
N GLY A 128 5.85 25.52 -0.24
CA GLY A 128 6.91 24.76 0.44
C GLY A 128 6.50 23.35 0.89
N LEU A 129 5.19 23.05 0.93
CA LEU A 129 4.67 21.74 1.31
C LEU A 129 4.56 20.76 0.13
N ILE A 130 4.58 21.27 -1.11
CA ILE A 130 4.43 20.44 -2.31
C ILE A 130 5.78 19.77 -2.64
N ASP A 131 5.87 18.47 -2.39
CA ASP A 131 7.02 17.65 -2.78
C ASP A 131 6.86 17.11 -4.22
N TYR A 132 7.26 17.93 -5.19
CA TYR A 132 7.25 17.57 -6.60
C TYR A 132 8.23 16.44 -6.95
N LYS A 133 9.31 16.28 -6.17
CA LYS A 133 10.29 15.21 -6.40
C LYS A 133 9.69 13.85 -6.03
N ALA A 134 8.96 13.79 -4.92
CA ALA A 134 8.21 12.59 -4.52
C ALA A 134 7.16 12.21 -5.57
N ALA A 135 6.41 13.18 -6.10
CA ALA A 135 5.42 12.93 -7.15
C ALA A 135 6.05 12.35 -8.43
N PHE A 136 7.19 12.90 -8.87
CA PHE A 136 7.92 12.39 -10.03
C PHE A 136 8.55 11.00 -9.78
N HIS A 137 9.05 10.77 -8.57
CA HIS A 137 9.56 9.46 -8.18
C HIS A 137 8.45 8.40 -8.17
N LEU A 138 7.27 8.75 -7.66
CA LEU A 138 6.10 7.89 -7.66
C LEU A 138 5.69 7.50 -9.08
N TRP A 139 5.68 8.45 -10.02
CA TRP A 139 5.40 8.16 -11.44
C TRP A 139 6.37 7.14 -12.06
N LYS A 140 7.64 7.15 -11.66
CA LYS A 140 8.65 6.19 -12.15
C LYS A 140 8.50 4.80 -11.53
N LEU A 141 8.09 4.72 -10.26
CA LEU A 141 7.93 3.45 -9.55
C LEU A 141 6.61 2.78 -9.90
N ASP A 142 5.50 3.49 -9.72
CA ASP A 142 4.17 2.94 -9.83
C ASP A 142 3.18 3.94 -10.43
N LYS A 143 2.87 3.73 -11.71
CA LYS A 143 1.92 4.55 -12.46
C LYS A 143 0.51 4.50 -11.85
N PHE A 144 0.12 3.38 -11.22
CA PHE A 144 -1.20 3.28 -10.61
C PHE A 144 -1.30 4.15 -9.36
N ASP A 145 -0.31 4.11 -8.47
CA ASP A 145 -0.32 4.96 -7.27
C ASP A 145 -0.23 6.44 -7.62
N PHE A 146 0.48 6.80 -8.69
CA PHE A 146 0.44 8.16 -9.20
C PHE A 146 -0.96 8.56 -9.67
N VAL A 147 -1.68 7.69 -10.39
CA VAL A 147 -3.07 7.94 -10.79
C VAL A 147 -3.97 8.12 -9.56
N VAL A 148 -3.83 7.27 -8.53
CA VAL A 148 -4.57 7.44 -7.27
C VAL A 148 -4.28 8.80 -6.64
N CYS A 149 -3.02 9.23 -6.61
CA CYS A 149 -2.61 10.53 -6.09
C CYS A 149 -3.24 11.70 -6.86
N ILE A 150 -3.19 11.68 -8.20
CA ILE A 150 -3.79 12.72 -9.04
C ILE A 150 -5.31 12.74 -8.93
N CYS A 151 -5.97 11.58 -8.92
CA CYS A 151 -7.41 11.48 -8.73
C CYS A 151 -7.85 12.03 -7.37
N SER A 152 -7.09 11.75 -6.30
CA SER A 152 -7.34 12.31 -4.98
C SER A 152 -7.17 13.83 -4.97
N TYR A 153 -6.08 14.35 -5.55
CA TYR A 153 -5.83 15.78 -5.68
C TYR A 153 -6.98 16.50 -6.41
N ILE A 154 -7.39 15.98 -7.57
CA ILE A 154 -8.53 16.49 -8.34
C ILE A 154 -9.81 16.46 -7.49
N GLY A 155 -10.06 15.36 -6.77
CA GLY A 155 -11.21 15.22 -5.86
C GLY A 155 -11.25 16.29 -4.77
N VAL A 156 -10.10 16.66 -4.19
CA VAL A 156 -10.02 17.74 -3.19
C VAL A 156 -10.24 19.11 -3.83
N VAL A 157 -9.65 19.38 -5.00
CA VAL A 157 -9.71 20.69 -5.67
C VAL A 157 -11.13 21.04 -6.16
N PHE A 158 -11.84 20.07 -6.74
CA PHE A 158 -13.17 20.31 -7.33
C PHE A 158 -14.33 19.98 -6.40
N GLY A 159 -14.09 19.24 -5.32
CA GLY A 159 -15.12 18.81 -4.38
C GLY A 159 -14.83 19.30 -2.98
N SER A 160 -14.26 18.41 -2.18
CA SER A 160 -13.91 18.67 -0.78
C SER A 160 -12.83 17.69 -0.35
N ILE A 161 -12.21 17.94 0.81
CA ILE A 161 -11.19 17.05 1.36
C ILE A 161 -11.73 15.63 1.58
N GLU A 162 -13.01 15.51 1.94
CA GLU A 162 -13.71 14.24 2.14
C GLU A 162 -13.82 13.45 0.84
N ILE A 163 -14.23 14.10 -0.25
CA ILE A 163 -14.38 13.46 -1.57
C ILE A 163 -13.02 12.95 -2.06
N GLY A 164 -11.97 13.78 -1.96
CA GLY A 164 -10.61 13.37 -2.36
C GLY A 164 -10.06 12.20 -1.55
N LEU A 165 -10.39 12.12 -0.25
CA LEU A 165 -10.01 11.00 0.61
C LEU A 165 -10.76 9.71 0.23
N VAL A 166 -12.08 9.79 0.03
CA VAL A 166 -12.89 8.62 -0.39
C VAL A 166 -12.36 8.08 -1.72
N VAL A 167 -12.08 8.94 -2.70
CA VAL A 167 -11.51 8.53 -3.99
C VAL A 167 -10.18 7.79 -3.82
N ALA A 168 -9.27 8.31 -2.99
CA ALA A 168 -7.98 7.67 -2.73
C ALA A 168 -8.12 6.28 -2.11
N VAL A 169 -8.94 6.16 -1.06
CA VAL A 169 -9.15 4.90 -0.33
C VAL A 169 -9.84 3.89 -1.23
N THR A 170 -10.89 4.27 -1.94
CA THR A 170 -11.63 3.38 -2.84
C THR A 170 -10.75 2.87 -3.97
N MET A 171 -9.96 3.74 -4.61
CA MET A 171 -9.03 3.32 -5.67
C MET A 171 -7.91 2.41 -5.14
N SER A 172 -7.38 2.69 -3.94
CA SER A 172 -6.35 1.86 -3.33
C SER A 172 -6.87 0.46 -2.99
N LEU A 173 -8.07 0.37 -2.42
CA LEU A 173 -8.74 -0.91 -2.15
C LEU A 173 -9.04 -1.66 -3.45
N LEU A 174 -9.56 -0.97 -4.46
CA LEU A 174 -9.82 -1.57 -5.77
C LEU A 174 -8.54 -2.16 -6.38
N ARG A 175 -7.42 -1.46 -6.28
CA ARG A 175 -6.11 -1.94 -6.75
C ARG A 175 -5.71 -3.25 -6.07
N VAL A 176 -5.84 -3.32 -4.74
CA VAL A 176 -5.54 -4.53 -3.96
C VAL A 176 -6.44 -5.68 -4.40
N LEU A 177 -7.74 -5.43 -4.57
CA LEU A 177 -8.69 -6.45 -5.03
C LEU A 177 -8.34 -6.99 -6.41
N ILE A 178 -7.96 -6.12 -7.36
CA ILE A 178 -7.52 -6.54 -8.70
C ILE A 178 -6.24 -7.39 -8.62
N SER A 179 -5.29 -7.00 -7.76
CA SER A 179 -4.05 -7.75 -7.56
C SER A 179 -4.29 -9.14 -6.98
N VAL A 180 -5.26 -9.29 -6.08
CA VAL A 180 -5.64 -10.59 -5.51
C VAL A 180 -6.43 -11.42 -6.52
N ALA A 181 -7.31 -10.80 -7.31
CA ALA A 181 -8.14 -11.47 -8.31
C ALA A 181 -7.33 -12.00 -9.51
N ARG A 182 -6.19 -11.38 -9.84
CA ARG A 182 -5.33 -11.74 -10.97
C ARG A 182 -3.88 -11.96 -10.53
N PRO A 183 -3.59 -13.04 -9.78
CA PRO A 183 -2.22 -13.40 -9.43
C PRO A 183 -1.39 -13.67 -10.69
N ARG A 184 -0.09 -13.40 -10.61
CA ARG A 184 0.83 -13.66 -11.72
C ARG A 184 1.06 -15.16 -11.85
N THR A 185 1.07 -15.65 -13.09
CA THR A 185 1.42 -17.04 -13.42
C THR A 185 2.53 -17.00 -14.45
N THR A 186 3.58 -17.79 -14.23
CA THR A 186 4.80 -17.75 -15.06
C THR A 186 5.19 -19.17 -15.47
N ALA A 187 5.57 -19.34 -16.72
CA ALA A 187 6.15 -20.60 -17.19
C ALA A 187 7.64 -20.65 -16.85
N LEU A 188 8.08 -21.75 -16.24
CA LEU A 188 9.47 -21.94 -15.84
C LEU A 188 10.26 -22.76 -16.86
N GLY A 189 11.52 -22.41 -17.04
CA GLY A 189 12.51 -23.14 -17.83
C GLY A 189 13.78 -23.40 -17.02
N ASN A 190 14.54 -24.41 -17.43
CA ASN A 190 15.84 -24.73 -16.83
C ASN A 190 16.93 -23.80 -17.40
N ILE A 191 17.76 -23.23 -16.54
CA ILE A 191 18.96 -22.52 -16.97
C ILE A 191 20.08 -23.53 -17.27
N PRO A 192 20.68 -23.51 -18.48
CA PRO A 192 21.72 -24.45 -18.88
C PRO A 192 22.85 -24.57 -17.86
N ASN A 193 23.33 -25.79 -17.63
CA ASN A 193 24.38 -26.10 -16.66
C ASN A 193 24.03 -25.77 -15.19
N SER A 194 22.74 -25.71 -14.86
CA SER A 194 22.27 -25.53 -13.48
C SER A 194 21.03 -26.36 -13.17
N MET A 195 20.75 -26.52 -11.88
CA MET A 195 19.52 -27.13 -11.38
C MET A 195 18.40 -26.11 -11.16
N VAL A 196 18.59 -24.86 -11.61
CA VAL A 196 17.71 -23.74 -11.28
C VAL A 196 16.66 -23.56 -12.37
N TYR A 197 15.39 -23.49 -11.96
CA TYR A 197 14.27 -23.14 -12.82
C TYR A 197 13.89 -21.68 -12.64
N ARG A 198 13.80 -20.92 -13.73
CA ARG A 198 13.44 -19.49 -13.74
C ARG A 198 12.41 -19.19 -14.82
N SER A 199 11.73 -18.06 -14.66
CA SER A 199 10.76 -17.56 -15.64
C SER A 199 11.41 -17.36 -17.00
N ILE A 200 10.82 -17.95 -18.03
CA ILE A 200 11.32 -17.87 -19.41
C ILE A 200 11.21 -16.43 -19.95
N ASP A 201 10.19 -15.69 -19.49
CA ASP A 201 9.96 -14.30 -19.91
C ASP A 201 11.02 -13.34 -19.35
N GLU A 202 11.64 -13.69 -18.22
CA GLU A 202 12.63 -12.84 -17.52
C GLU A 202 14.07 -13.25 -17.84
N TYR A 203 14.31 -14.55 -18.06
CA TYR A 203 15.64 -15.09 -18.34
C TYR A 203 15.65 -15.74 -19.73
N PRO A 204 16.15 -15.03 -20.77
CA PRO A 204 16.16 -15.54 -22.15
C PRO A 204 16.95 -16.84 -22.32
N ASN A 205 17.90 -17.11 -21.42
CA ASN A 205 18.71 -18.32 -21.43
C ASN A 205 17.97 -19.54 -20.83
N ALA A 206 16.79 -19.37 -20.24
CA ALA A 206 16.03 -20.47 -19.66
C ALA A 206 15.30 -21.26 -20.76
N THR A 207 15.62 -22.55 -20.86
CA THR A 207 15.06 -23.44 -21.88
C THR A 207 13.95 -24.32 -21.31
N LYS A 208 12.87 -24.51 -22.08
CA LYS A 208 11.81 -25.47 -21.73
C LYS A 208 12.34 -26.90 -21.83
N VAL A 209 11.88 -27.75 -20.91
CA VAL A 209 12.14 -29.19 -20.98
C VAL A 209 11.11 -29.82 -21.93
N PRO A 210 11.53 -30.52 -23.00
CA PRO A 210 10.60 -31.13 -23.94
C PRO A 210 9.61 -32.07 -23.25
N GLY A 211 8.32 -31.95 -23.57
CA GLY A 211 7.26 -32.78 -23.01
C GLY A 211 6.83 -32.44 -21.57
N VAL A 212 7.41 -31.40 -20.94
CA VAL A 212 7.09 -30.97 -19.58
C VAL A 212 6.73 -29.48 -19.54
N LEU A 213 5.57 -29.16 -18.98
CA LEU A 213 5.12 -27.80 -18.72
C LEU A 213 5.19 -27.50 -17.22
N ILE A 214 6.03 -26.55 -16.82
CA ILE A 214 6.17 -26.12 -15.42
C ILE A 214 5.57 -24.73 -15.26
N LEU A 215 4.52 -24.61 -14.45
CA LEU A 215 3.80 -23.36 -14.21
C LEU A 215 3.89 -22.96 -12.74
N GLN A 216 4.48 -21.80 -12.46
CA GLN A 216 4.53 -21.25 -11.11
C GLN A 216 3.33 -20.34 -10.85
N ILE A 217 2.63 -20.61 -9.75
CA ILE A 217 1.49 -19.81 -9.28
C ILE A 217 1.98 -18.83 -8.21
N ASN A 218 2.08 -17.55 -8.55
CA ASN A 218 2.55 -16.52 -7.64
C ASN A 218 1.36 -15.86 -6.92
N GLY A 219 0.94 -16.47 -5.81
CA GLY A 219 -0.08 -15.94 -4.90
C GLY A 219 -0.99 -17.00 -4.28
N SER A 220 -1.67 -16.65 -3.19
CA SER A 220 -2.68 -17.51 -2.56
C SER A 220 -3.88 -17.74 -3.47
N ILE A 221 -4.49 -18.91 -3.36
CA ILE A 221 -5.63 -19.31 -4.19
C ILE A 221 -6.91 -19.17 -3.37
N TYR A 222 -7.78 -18.26 -3.81
CA TYR A 222 -9.06 -17.96 -3.18
C TYR A 222 -10.19 -18.05 -4.21
N PHE A 223 -11.43 -18.07 -3.75
CA PHE A 223 -12.63 -18.02 -4.58
C PHE A 223 -12.57 -16.89 -5.62
N ALA A 224 -12.05 -15.71 -5.24
CA ALA A 224 -11.94 -14.55 -6.11
C ALA A 224 -11.04 -14.77 -7.36
N ASN A 225 -10.04 -15.65 -7.28
CA ASN A 225 -9.06 -15.87 -8.36
C ASN A 225 -9.07 -17.30 -8.93
N ALA A 226 -9.80 -18.24 -8.32
CA ALA A 226 -9.84 -19.64 -8.73
C ALA A 226 -10.26 -19.80 -10.21
N ASN A 227 -11.34 -19.15 -10.64
CA ASN A 227 -11.81 -19.23 -12.04
C ASN A 227 -10.77 -18.68 -13.02
N TYR A 228 -10.16 -17.55 -12.70
CA TYR A 228 -9.13 -16.93 -13.53
C TYR A 228 -7.90 -17.84 -13.67
N LEU A 229 -7.42 -18.41 -12.57
CA LEU A 229 -6.29 -19.34 -12.57
C LEU A 229 -6.61 -20.60 -13.38
N ARG A 230 -7.81 -21.16 -13.23
CA ARG A 230 -8.28 -22.32 -13.99
C ARG A 230 -8.23 -22.08 -15.50
N GLU A 231 -8.84 -20.99 -15.95
CA GLU A 231 -8.85 -20.62 -17.37
C GLU A 231 -7.44 -20.36 -17.89
N ARG A 232 -6.60 -19.70 -17.08
CA ARG A 232 -5.22 -19.39 -17.44
C ARG A 232 -4.38 -20.65 -17.58
N ILE A 233 -4.37 -21.55 -16.59
CA ILE A 233 -3.61 -22.80 -16.61
C ILE A 233 -4.08 -23.68 -17.77
N THR A 234 -5.40 -23.79 -17.94
CA THR A 234 -5.99 -24.58 -19.03
C THR A 234 -5.57 -24.04 -20.40
N ARG A 235 -5.51 -22.71 -20.57
CA ARG A 235 -5.03 -22.08 -21.81
C ARG A 235 -3.56 -22.45 -22.10
N TRP A 236 -2.68 -22.38 -21.09
CA TRP A 236 -1.28 -22.80 -21.25
C TRP A 236 -1.14 -24.27 -21.66
N ILE A 237 -1.96 -25.15 -21.08
CA ILE A 237 -1.96 -26.58 -21.44
C ILE A 237 -2.37 -26.76 -22.90
N TYR A 238 -3.47 -26.12 -23.33
CA TYR A 238 -3.92 -26.23 -24.72
C TYR A 238 -2.91 -25.66 -25.72
N GLU A 239 -2.30 -24.51 -25.43
CA GLU A 239 -1.28 -23.90 -26.29
C GLU A 239 -0.07 -24.82 -26.46
N GLU A 240 0.39 -25.51 -25.42
CA GLU A 240 1.53 -26.42 -25.50
C GLU A 240 1.18 -27.78 -26.16
N VAL A 241 -0.08 -28.22 -26.10
CA VAL A 241 -0.56 -29.42 -26.79
C VAL A 241 -0.74 -29.19 -28.30
N GLU A 242 -1.18 -27.99 -28.70
CA GLU A 242 -1.45 -27.66 -30.10
C GLU A 242 -0.17 -27.37 -30.91
N ASP A 243 0.91 -26.99 -30.23
CA ASP A 243 2.22 -26.72 -30.83
C ASP A 243 2.92 -28.01 -31.31
N LYS A 244 2.49 -28.52 -32.48
CA LYS A 244 2.96 -29.78 -33.10
C LYS A 244 4.46 -29.83 -33.41
N LEU A 245 5.17 -28.70 -33.36
CA LEU A 245 6.63 -28.67 -33.53
C LEU A 245 7.39 -29.11 -32.27
N LYS A 246 6.73 -29.17 -31.11
CA LYS A 246 7.34 -29.58 -29.85
C LYS A 246 7.04 -31.04 -29.54
N ALA A 247 7.88 -31.65 -28.71
CA ALA A 247 7.62 -32.97 -28.16
C ALA A 247 6.24 -32.99 -27.48
N THR A 248 5.46 -34.05 -27.73
CA THR A 248 4.12 -34.22 -27.15
C THR A 248 4.17 -33.99 -25.66
N LEU A 249 3.35 -33.04 -25.17
CA LEU A 249 3.25 -32.75 -23.75
C LEU A 249 2.81 -34.03 -23.00
N GLN A 250 3.54 -34.40 -21.95
CA GLN A 250 3.26 -35.58 -21.13
C GLN A 250 3.03 -35.21 -19.66
N TYR A 251 3.71 -34.17 -19.18
CA TYR A 251 3.70 -33.77 -17.77
C TYR A 251 3.35 -32.30 -17.59
N VAL A 252 2.48 -32.02 -16.62
CA VAL A 252 2.16 -30.67 -16.16
C VAL A 252 2.57 -30.58 -14.69
N ILE A 253 3.50 -29.69 -14.37
CA ILE A 253 3.98 -29.47 -13.02
C ILE A 253 3.49 -28.09 -12.57
N LEU A 254 2.65 -28.05 -11.55
CA LEU A 254 2.20 -26.82 -10.91
C LEU A 254 3.13 -26.53 -9.73
N ASP A 255 3.95 -25.48 -9.88
CA ASP A 255 4.78 -25.00 -8.79
C ASP A 255 3.97 -24.15 -7.81
N MET A 256 3.71 -24.72 -6.63
CA MET A 256 2.90 -24.12 -5.57
C MET A 256 3.74 -23.56 -4.40
N SER A 257 5.06 -23.46 -4.56
CA SER A 257 5.97 -22.97 -3.51
C SER A 257 5.60 -21.57 -2.99
N ALA A 258 5.11 -20.70 -3.89
CA ALA A 258 4.68 -19.33 -3.57
C ALA A 258 3.21 -19.22 -3.10
N VAL A 259 2.48 -20.34 -3.04
CA VAL A 259 1.08 -20.36 -2.60
C VAL A 259 1.02 -20.45 -1.09
N GLY A 260 0.65 -19.35 -0.44
CA GLY A 260 0.59 -19.26 1.02
C GLY A 260 -0.63 -19.93 1.64
N ASN A 261 -1.79 -19.85 0.99
CA ASN A 261 -3.04 -20.45 1.47
C ASN A 261 -3.95 -20.84 0.30
N ILE A 262 -4.80 -21.85 0.51
CA ILE A 262 -5.76 -22.36 -0.49
C ILE A 262 -7.10 -22.56 0.21
N ASP A 263 -8.15 -21.94 -0.32
CA ASP A 263 -9.52 -22.16 0.17
C ASP A 263 -10.21 -23.36 -0.52
N THR A 264 -11.45 -23.64 -0.11
CA THR A 264 -12.24 -24.76 -0.66
C THR A 264 -12.49 -24.64 -2.16
N SER A 265 -12.58 -23.41 -2.68
CA SER A 265 -12.79 -23.16 -4.10
C SER A 265 -11.51 -23.39 -4.90
N GLY A 266 -10.37 -23.00 -4.34
CA GLY A 266 -9.04 -23.32 -4.88
C GLY A 266 -8.80 -24.83 -4.98
N ILE A 267 -9.15 -25.60 -3.95
CA ILE A 267 -9.03 -27.06 -3.98
C ILE A 267 -9.88 -27.67 -5.11
N ARG A 268 -11.14 -27.25 -5.23
CA ARG A 268 -12.02 -27.71 -6.33
C ARG A 268 -11.46 -27.37 -7.70
N MET A 269 -10.93 -26.17 -7.86
CA MET A 269 -10.28 -25.74 -9.11
C MET A 269 -9.10 -26.65 -9.47
N LEU A 270 -8.24 -27.00 -8.50
CA LEU A 270 -7.12 -27.93 -8.75
C LEU A 270 -7.61 -29.34 -9.12
N GLN A 271 -8.68 -29.82 -8.49
CA GLN A 271 -9.30 -31.10 -8.86
C GLN A 271 -9.85 -31.09 -10.29
N GLU A 272 -10.47 -29.99 -10.71
CA GLU A 272 -10.95 -29.83 -12.10
C GLU A 272 -9.79 -29.83 -13.10
N ILE A 273 -8.69 -29.12 -12.78
CA ILE A 273 -7.50 -29.11 -13.63
C ILE A 273 -6.92 -30.51 -13.74
N LYS A 274 -6.74 -31.23 -12.62
CA LYS A 274 -6.25 -32.62 -12.62
C LYS A 274 -7.14 -33.51 -13.49
N LYS A 275 -8.46 -33.47 -13.27
CA LYS A 275 -9.43 -34.28 -14.03
C LYS A 275 -9.38 -33.97 -15.53
N ASN A 276 -9.24 -32.71 -15.91
CA ASN A 276 -9.15 -32.31 -17.32
C ASN A 276 -7.83 -32.76 -17.96
N SER A 277 -6.70 -32.61 -17.26
CA SER A 277 -5.40 -33.11 -17.70
C SER A 277 -5.40 -34.64 -17.85
N ASP A 278 -5.97 -35.37 -16.90
CA ASP A 278 -6.06 -36.83 -16.95
C ASP A 278 -6.87 -37.31 -18.18
N ARG A 279 -7.94 -36.58 -18.54
CA ARG A 279 -8.73 -36.85 -19.76
C ARG A 279 -7.93 -36.65 -21.05
N MET A 280 -6.91 -35.81 -21.02
CA MET A 280 -5.98 -35.58 -22.13
C MET A 280 -4.79 -36.55 -22.12
N GLY A 281 -4.70 -37.46 -21.13
CA GLY A 281 -3.57 -38.37 -20.96
C GLY A 281 -2.33 -37.72 -20.35
N LEU A 282 -2.45 -36.51 -19.79
CA LEU A 282 -1.36 -35.76 -19.16
C LEU A 282 -1.24 -36.11 -17.68
N LYS A 283 -0.02 -36.30 -17.19
CA LYS A 283 0.24 -36.50 -15.75
C LYS A 283 0.46 -35.15 -15.06
N THR A 284 -0.41 -34.82 -14.11
CA THR A 284 -0.30 -33.55 -13.36
C THR A 284 0.35 -33.76 -11.99
N TRP A 285 1.37 -32.97 -11.68
CA TRP A 285 2.06 -32.95 -10.39
C TRP A 285 1.95 -31.56 -9.76
N CYS A 286 1.87 -31.50 -8.43
CA CYS A 286 1.95 -30.26 -7.68
C CYS A 286 3.22 -30.32 -6.84
N THR A 287 4.08 -29.31 -6.93
CA THR A 287 5.23 -29.18 -6.01
C THR A 287 4.75 -28.61 -4.68
N GLU A 288 5.64 -28.62 -3.68
CA GLU A 288 5.31 -28.29 -2.30
C GLU A 288 4.49 -27.00 -2.14
N SER A 289 3.44 -27.11 -1.32
CA SER A 289 2.69 -25.98 -0.78
C SER A 289 2.81 -26.02 0.74
N LYS A 290 2.93 -24.85 1.39
CA LYS A 290 2.87 -24.75 2.87
C LYS A 290 1.54 -25.27 3.44
N SER A 291 0.50 -25.47 2.61
CA SER A 291 -0.81 -26.01 2.97
C SER A 291 -0.99 -27.51 2.63
N ARG A 292 0.11 -28.29 2.63
CA ARG A 292 0.19 -29.72 2.25
C ARG A 292 -0.92 -30.60 2.86
N SER A 293 -1.27 -30.38 4.14
CA SER A 293 -2.29 -31.15 4.86
C SER A 293 -3.68 -31.14 4.21
N TYR A 294 -4.04 -30.09 3.45
CA TYR A 294 -5.34 -30.00 2.77
C TYR A 294 -5.34 -30.68 1.39
N LEU A 295 -4.18 -30.73 0.72
CA LEU A 295 -4.03 -31.35 -0.60
C LEU A 295 -4.00 -32.89 -0.51
N ASP A 296 -3.43 -33.43 0.57
CA ASP A 296 -3.31 -34.88 0.83
C ASP A 296 -4.65 -35.59 1.10
N GLY A 297 -5.68 -34.83 1.47
CA GLY A 297 -7.05 -35.32 1.69
C GLY A 297 -7.95 -35.23 0.46
N ALA A 298 -7.67 -34.31 -0.48
CA ALA A 298 -8.60 -33.95 -1.55
C ALA A 298 -8.09 -34.24 -2.98
N VAL A 299 -6.77 -34.25 -3.23
CA VAL A 299 -6.23 -34.25 -4.61
C VAL A 299 -5.27 -35.42 -4.89
N LEU A 300 -4.61 -35.97 -3.86
CA LEU A 300 -3.63 -37.04 -4.01
C LEU A 300 -4.24 -38.42 -3.76
N SER A 301 -4.15 -39.32 -4.75
CA SER A 301 -4.69 -40.68 -4.64
C SER A 301 -3.82 -41.55 -3.72
N ARG A 302 -4.40 -42.59 -3.10
CA ARG A 302 -3.71 -43.56 -2.22
C ARG A 302 -2.48 -44.24 -2.89
N LYS A 303 -2.39 -44.25 -4.23
CA LYS A 303 -1.21 -44.70 -4.99
C LYS A 303 -0.10 -43.64 -5.10
N GLU A 304 -0.43 -42.34 -5.10
CA GLU A 304 0.54 -41.23 -4.99
C GLU A 304 1.09 -41.10 -3.57
N LYS A 305 0.30 -41.46 -2.55
CA LYS A 305 0.81 -41.65 -1.16
C LYS A 305 1.91 -42.71 -1.09
N ARG A 306 1.87 -43.71 -1.97
CA ARG A 306 2.89 -44.77 -2.06
C ARG A 306 4.09 -44.36 -2.93
N GLY A 307 3.89 -43.46 -3.89
CA GLY A 307 4.96 -42.81 -4.65
C GLY A 307 5.81 -41.87 -3.79
N SER A 308 5.22 -41.20 -2.79
CA SER A 308 6.01 -40.43 -1.81
C SER A 308 6.62 -41.33 -0.73
N HIS A 309 5.99 -42.46 -0.36
CA HIS A 309 6.64 -43.46 0.48
C HIS A 309 7.79 -44.20 -0.22
N LEU A 310 7.87 -44.18 -1.56
CA LEU A 310 9.07 -44.59 -2.31
C LEU A 310 10.18 -43.53 -2.26
N VAL A 311 9.84 -42.26 -2.00
CA VAL A 311 10.82 -41.21 -1.69
C VAL A 311 11.33 -41.36 -0.24
N ASP A 312 10.46 -41.78 0.69
CA ASP A 312 10.86 -42.15 2.06
C ASP A 312 11.58 -43.51 2.15
N GLN A 313 11.27 -44.48 1.28
CA GLN A 313 12.01 -45.75 1.19
C GLN A 313 13.31 -45.62 0.40
N ALA A 314 13.46 -44.62 -0.48
CA ALA A 314 14.76 -44.22 -1.03
C ALA A 314 15.70 -43.60 0.03
N HIS A 315 15.20 -43.31 1.24
CA HIS A 315 16.06 -43.03 2.41
C HIS A 315 16.58 -44.31 3.11
N LEU A 316 16.05 -45.50 2.81
CA LEU A 316 16.49 -46.78 3.39
C LEU A 316 17.10 -47.76 2.37
N GLU A 317 16.72 -47.72 1.09
CA GLU A 317 17.38 -48.49 0.02
C GLU A 317 18.54 -47.68 -0.58
N ARG A 318 19.55 -47.45 0.27
CA ARG A 318 20.85 -46.87 -0.09
C ARG A 318 21.84 -47.91 -0.65
N GLU A 319 21.42 -49.16 -0.85
CA GLU A 319 22.36 -50.26 -1.18
C GLU A 319 22.23 -50.92 -2.55
N GLU A 320 21.24 -50.62 -3.41
CA GLU A 320 21.22 -51.19 -4.77
C GLU A 320 21.08 -50.10 -5.85
N GLY A 321 22.16 -49.90 -6.61
CA GLY A 321 22.36 -48.82 -7.56
C GLY A 321 21.36 -48.78 -8.72
N SER A 322 20.47 -47.78 -8.71
CA SER A 322 19.60 -47.43 -9.83
C SER A 322 19.95 -46.06 -10.42
N ASP A 323 20.12 -46.02 -11.74
CA ASP A 323 20.78 -44.98 -12.54
C ASP A 323 19.80 -43.91 -13.07
N ASN A 324 18.83 -43.47 -12.27
CA ASN A 324 17.78 -42.53 -12.72
C ASN A 324 18.10 -41.05 -12.38
N PRO A 325 18.50 -40.21 -13.36
CA PRO A 325 18.92 -38.83 -13.13
C PRO A 325 17.79 -37.90 -12.64
N MET A 326 16.53 -38.27 -12.88
CA MET A 326 15.37 -37.43 -12.51
C MET A 326 15.05 -37.49 -11.00
N VAL A 327 15.34 -38.63 -10.35
CA VAL A 327 15.14 -38.83 -8.90
C VAL A 327 16.23 -38.10 -8.11
N ARG A 328 17.46 -38.08 -8.65
CA ARG A 328 18.61 -37.37 -8.06
C ARG A 328 18.43 -35.84 -8.10
N ALA A 329 17.76 -35.33 -9.13
CA ALA A 329 17.50 -33.90 -9.31
C ALA A 329 16.56 -33.31 -8.25
N VAL A 330 15.57 -34.10 -7.81
CA VAL A 330 14.60 -33.68 -6.79
C VAL A 330 15.18 -33.85 -5.37
N ALA A 331 16.01 -34.87 -5.14
CA ALA A 331 16.62 -35.13 -3.84
C ALA A 331 17.75 -34.15 -3.46
N LEU A 332 18.42 -33.53 -4.44
CA LEU A 332 19.57 -32.63 -4.18
C LEU A 332 19.19 -31.16 -3.91
N ASN A 333 17.91 -30.80 -3.99
CA ASN A 333 17.44 -29.45 -3.69
C ASN A 333 17.21 -29.20 -2.18
N GLU A 334 17.53 -30.18 -1.33
CA GLU A 334 17.37 -30.16 0.14
C GLU A 334 18.72 -30.03 0.90
N LEU A 335 19.84 -29.76 0.23
CA LEU A 335 21.16 -29.57 0.88
C LEU A 335 21.87 -28.25 0.51
N GLY A 336 21.11 -27.20 0.19
CA GLY A 336 21.64 -25.85 -0.03
C GLY A 336 20.69 -24.77 0.44
#